data_AF-A0AAD2E966-F1
#
_entry.id   AF-A0AAD2E966-F1
#
_cell.length_a   1.000
_cell.length_b   1.000
_cell.length_c   1.000
_cell.angle_alpha   90.00
_cell.angle_beta   90.00
_cell.angle_gamma   90.00
#
_symmetry.space_group_name_H-M   'P 1'
#
loop_
_entity.id
_entity.type
_entity.pdbx_description
1 polymer ?
#
loop_
_entity_poly.entity_id
_entity_poly.type
_entity_poly.pdbx_seq_one_letter_code
_entity_poly.pdbx_strand_id
1 'polypeptide(L)'
;MAKEGSESGNSTVEAAAIVGGLVTTPVIGWSLYTLKTTGCGLPPGPGGSIGALEGVSYLVVVAIVGWSLYTKSKTGSGLPNGPFGLLGAVEGLSYLSLLAIVVVFGLQFIQQGSIPGPLPSDQCFG
;
A
#
# COMPACT_ATOMS: atom_id res chain seq x y z
N MET A 1 -33.52 16.34 -11.68
CA MET A 1 -32.61 16.88 -10.65
C MET A 1 -32.05 15.69 -9.87
N ALA A 2 -30.86 15.22 -10.24
CA ALA A 2 -30.13 14.12 -9.58
C ALA A 2 -28.69 14.12 -10.12
N LYS A 3 -27.88 15.12 -9.75
CA LYS A 3 -26.45 15.20 -10.11
C LYS A 3 -25.52 15.64 -8.98
N GLU A 4 -26.03 16.20 -7.88
CA GLU A 4 -25.18 16.73 -6.81
C GLU A 4 -24.59 15.65 -5.86
N GLY A 5 -25.16 14.44 -5.83
CA GLY A 5 -24.68 13.36 -4.94
C GLY A 5 -23.44 12.60 -5.44
N SER A 6 -23.22 12.54 -6.75
CA SER A 6 -22.16 11.69 -7.35
C SER A 6 -20.81 12.40 -7.47
N GLU A 7 -20.78 13.73 -7.56
CA GLU A 7 -19.54 14.53 -7.63
C GLU A 7 -18.81 14.62 -6.28
N SER A 8 -19.55 14.78 -5.18
CA SER A 8 -18.98 14.88 -3.82
C SER A 8 -18.39 13.55 -3.34
N GLY A 9 -19.07 12.43 -3.65
CA GLY A 9 -18.61 11.09 -3.31
C GLY A 9 -17.30 10.72 -4.01
N ASN A 10 -17.17 11.07 -5.29
CA ASN A 10 -15.93 10.80 -6.04
C ASN A 10 -14.76 11.64 -5.52
N SER A 11 -15.00 12.93 -5.24
CA SER A 11 -13.97 13.83 -4.71
C SER A 11 -13.41 13.38 -3.34
N THR A 12 -14.27 12.85 -2.47
CA THR A 12 -13.84 12.35 -1.15
C THR A 12 -13.01 11.08 -1.28
N VAL A 13 -13.39 10.16 -2.17
CA VAL A 13 -12.65 8.93 -2.44
C VAL A 13 -11.29 9.24 -3.08
N GLU A 14 -11.24 10.17 -4.04
CA GLU A 14 -9.99 10.63 -4.64
C GLU A 14 -9.06 11.25 -3.60
N ALA A 15 -9.56 12.13 -2.73
CA ALA A 15 -8.78 12.73 -1.65
C ALA A 15 -8.26 11.68 -0.65
N ALA A 16 -9.11 10.73 -0.25
CA ALA A 16 -8.72 9.64 0.63
C ALA A 16 -7.66 8.72 -0.01
N ALA A 17 -7.79 8.42 -1.30
CA ALA A 17 -6.79 7.65 -2.05
C ALA A 17 -5.46 8.40 -2.16
N ILE A 18 -5.49 9.72 -2.39
CA ILE A 18 -4.28 10.55 -2.43
C ILE A 18 -3.57 10.52 -1.07
N VAL A 19 -4.27 10.86 0.01
CA VAL A 19 -3.68 10.91 1.36
C VAL A 19 -3.21 9.52 1.79
N GLY A 20 -4.05 8.50 1.57
CA GLY A 20 -3.72 7.12 1.86
C GLY A 20 -2.48 6.65 1.10
N GLY A 21 -2.44 6.83 -0.21
CA GLY A 21 -1.29 6.44 -1.04
C GLY A 21 0.01 7.14 -0.65
N LEU A 22 -0.06 8.44 -0.37
CA LEU A 22 1.12 9.24 0.01
C LEU A 22 1.67 8.84 1.39
N VAL A 23 0.82 8.45 2.34
CA VAL A 23 1.26 7.98 3.67
C VAL A 23 1.77 6.53 3.59
N THR A 24 1.09 5.67 2.83
CA THR A 24 1.38 4.23 2.79
C THR A 24 2.67 3.92 2.03
N THR A 25 3.01 4.71 1.01
CA THR A 25 4.26 4.55 0.25
C THR A 25 5.52 4.60 1.13
N PRO A 26 5.77 5.64 1.96
CA PRO A 26 6.94 5.66 2.84
C PRO A 26 6.86 4.62 3.97
N VAL A 27 5.66 4.27 4.47
CA VAL A 27 5.50 3.20 5.47
C VAL A 27 5.94 1.85 4.90
N ILE A 28 5.49 1.50 3.69
CA ILE A 28 5.91 0.28 2.99
C ILE A 28 7.41 0.34 2.69
N GLY A 29 7.92 1.49 2.22
CA GLY A 29 9.35 1.67 1.98
C GLY A 29 10.20 1.37 3.23
N TRP A 30 9.79 1.91 4.38
CA TRP A 30 10.44 1.62 5.66
C TRP A 30 10.33 0.14 6.03
N SER A 31 9.14 -0.45 5.90
CA SER A 31 8.94 -1.87 6.22
C SER A 31 9.84 -2.76 5.38
N LEU A 32 9.81 -2.62 4.06
CA LEU A 32 10.60 -3.44 3.14
C LEU A 32 12.10 -3.26 3.37
N TYR A 33 12.55 -2.04 3.68
CA TYR A 33 13.94 -1.78 4.05
C TYR A 33 14.32 -2.54 5.33
N THR A 34 13.48 -2.49 6.36
CA THR A 34 13.69 -3.19 7.65
C THR A 34 13.71 -4.70 7.44
N LEU A 35 12.76 -5.23 6.66
CA LEU A 35 12.68 -6.65 6.31
C LEU A 35 13.94 -7.12 5.58
N LYS A 36 14.36 -6.38 4.56
CA LYS A 36 15.54 -6.74 3.76
C LYS A 36 16.84 -6.67 4.56
N THR A 37 16.93 -5.80 5.57
CA THR A 37 18.19 -5.57 6.33
C THR A 37 18.27 -6.40 7.60
N THR A 38 17.15 -6.66 8.26
CA THR A 38 17.11 -7.38 9.54
C THR A 38 16.55 -8.79 9.42
N GLY A 39 15.83 -9.09 8.33
CA GLY A 39 15.03 -10.31 8.20
C GLY A 39 13.69 -10.26 8.93
N CYS A 40 13.39 -9.18 9.65
CA CYS A 40 12.16 -8.95 10.38
C CYS A 40 11.37 -7.76 9.83
N GLY A 41 10.04 -7.82 9.93
CA GLY A 41 9.15 -6.69 9.63
C GLY A 41 9.33 -5.52 10.59
N LEU A 42 8.44 -4.53 10.52
CA LEU A 42 8.45 -3.42 11.47
C LEU A 42 8.18 -3.91 12.90
N PRO A 43 8.83 -3.32 13.93
CA PRO A 43 8.43 -3.58 15.30
C PRO A 43 6.94 -3.19 15.48
N PRO A 44 6.15 -3.98 16.24
CA PRO A 44 4.71 -3.78 16.36
C PRO A 44 4.33 -2.42 16.99
N GLY A 45 5.24 -1.82 17.77
CA GLY A 45 5.00 -0.58 18.51
C GLY A 45 4.03 -0.78 19.70
N PRO A 46 3.80 0.28 20.51
CA PRO A 46 2.86 0.21 21.63
C PRO A 46 1.47 -0.21 21.16
N GLY A 47 0.94 -1.29 21.76
CA GLY A 47 -0.37 -1.84 21.40
C GLY A 47 -0.50 -2.38 19.97
N GLY A 48 0.61 -2.65 19.25
CA GLY A 48 0.57 -3.15 17.88
C GLY A 48 0.23 -2.08 16.82
N SER A 49 0.29 -0.80 17.20
CA SER A 49 -0.11 0.32 16.33
C SER A 49 0.72 0.46 15.04
N ILE A 50 2.03 0.20 15.10
CA ILE A 50 2.91 0.30 13.92
C ILE A 50 2.68 -0.90 13.00
N GLY A 51 2.54 -2.10 13.56
CA GLY A 51 2.20 -3.29 12.78
C GLY A 51 0.83 -3.18 12.10
N ALA A 52 -0.16 -2.59 12.79
CA ALA A 52 -1.46 -2.30 12.19
C ALA A 52 -1.36 -1.28 11.05
N LEU A 53 -0.57 -0.21 11.22
CA LEU A 53 -0.32 0.77 10.17
C LEU A 53 0.35 0.13 8.95
N GLU A 54 1.33 -0.75 9.16
CA GLU A 54 1.96 -1.52 8.09
C GLU A 54 0.93 -2.38 7.34
N GLY A 55 0.16 -3.19 8.07
CA GLY A 55 -0.87 -4.06 7.49
C GLY A 55 -1.92 -3.28 6.67
N VAL A 56 -2.44 -2.18 7.23
CA VAL A 56 -3.38 -1.30 6.52
C VAL A 56 -2.72 -0.68 5.29
N SER A 57 -1.43 -0.33 5.36
CA SER A 57 -0.71 0.23 4.21
C SER A 57 -0.67 -0.73 3.03
N TYR A 58 -0.43 -2.03 3.27
CA TYR A 58 -0.50 -3.04 2.22
C TYR A 58 -1.90 -3.14 1.60
N LEU A 59 -2.95 -3.10 2.43
CA LEU A 59 -4.34 -3.14 1.95
C LEU A 59 -4.68 -1.92 1.08
N VAL A 60 -4.22 -0.72 1.46
CA VAL A 60 -4.44 0.51 0.67
C VAL A 60 -3.75 0.41 -0.70
N VAL A 61 -2.50 -0.05 -0.76
CA VAL A 61 -1.80 -0.25 -2.04
C VAL A 61 -2.53 -1.26 -2.93
N VAL A 62 -2.95 -2.40 -2.36
CA VAL A 62 -3.74 -3.40 -3.10
C VAL A 62 -5.07 -2.82 -3.58
N ALA A 63 -5.74 -2.00 -2.77
CA ALA A 63 -6.98 -1.35 -3.16
C ALA A 63 -6.79 -0.34 -4.31
N ILE A 64 -5.74 0.49 -4.27
CA ILE A 64 -5.43 1.45 -5.34
C ILE A 64 -5.07 0.73 -6.64
N VAL A 65 -4.20 -0.29 -6.57
CA VAL A 65 -3.83 -1.11 -7.74
C VAL A 65 -5.05 -1.84 -8.29
N GLY A 66 -5.88 -2.44 -7.43
CA GLY A 66 -7.12 -3.10 -7.82
C GLY A 66 -8.10 -2.14 -8.51
N TRP A 67 -8.27 -0.93 -7.98
CA TRP A 67 -9.10 0.10 -8.60
C TRP A 67 -8.53 0.56 -9.95
N SER A 68 -7.21 0.71 -10.07
CA SER A 68 -6.53 0.99 -11.33
C SER A 68 -6.80 -0.07 -12.39
N LEU A 69 -6.58 -1.34 -12.05
CA LEU A 69 -6.81 -2.45 -12.97
C LEU A 69 -8.28 -2.55 -13.36
N TYR A 70 -9.20 -2.37 -12.41
CA TYR A 70 -10.63 -2.34 -12.69
C TYR A 70 -11.00 -1.22 -13.66
N THR A 71 -10.57 0.01 -13.38
CA THR A 71 -10.84 1.17 -14.24
C THR A 71 -10.25 0.95 -15.64
N LYS A 72 -9.00 0.48 -15.71
CA LYS A 72 -8.31 0.16 -16.97
C LYS A 72 -9.02 -0.93 -17.77
N SER A 73 -9.58 -1.94 -17.12
CA SER A 73 -10.37 -2.98 -17.79
C SER A 73 -11.68 -2.46 -18.38
N LYS A 74 -12.23 -1.36 -17.86
CA LYS A 74 -13.51 -0.77 -18.30
C LYS A 74 -13.35 0.38 -19.28
N THR A 75 -12.29 1.18 -19.13
CA THR A 75 -12.10 2.44 -19.87
C THR A 75 -10.90 2.40 -20.81
N GLY A 76 -9.99 1.44 -20.66
CA GLY A 76 -8.70 1.39 -21.35
C GLY A 76 -7.59 2.24 -20.71
N SER A 77 -7.92 3.06 -19.70
CA SER A 77 -7.01 3.98 -19.03
C SER A 77 -6.94 3.74 -17.52
N GLY A 78 -5.83 4.14 -16.89
CA GLY A 78 -5.66 4.06 -15.42
C GLY A 78 -6.61 4.97 -14.64
N LEU A 79 -6.27 5.26 -13.38
CA LEU A 79 -7.06 6.20 -12.59
C LEU A 79 -7.00 7.61 -13.23
N PRO A 80 -8.05 8.43 -13.04
CA PRO A 80 -7.96 9.83 -13.40
C PRO A 80 -6.80 10.48 -12.62
N ASN A 81 -6.15 11.47 -13.24
CA ASN A 81 -4.99 12.14 -12.63
C ASN A 81 -5.33 12.83 -11.29
N GLY A 82 -6.61 13.17 -11.06
CA GLY A 82 -7.06 13.88 -9.87
C GLY A 82 -6.49 15.30 -9.77
N PRO A 83 -6.76 16.00 -8.65
CA PRO A 83 -6.25 17.36 -8.44
C PRO A 83 -4.72 17.36 -8.42
N PHE A 84 -4.12 18.32 -9.15
CA PHE A 84 -2.67 18.47 -9.30
C PHE A 84 -1.93 17.23 -9.84
N GLY A 85 -2.62 16.23 -10.40
CA GLY A 85 -2.00 14.98 -10.85
C GLY A 85 -1.64 14.00 -9.73
N LEU A 86 -2.06 14.27 -8.49
CA LEU A 86 -1.65 13.49 -7.32
C LEU A 86 -2.20 12.07 -7.32
N LEU A 87 -3.41 11.84 -7.84
CA LEU A 87 -3.99 10.51 -7.87
C LEU A 87 -3.27 9.60 -8.87
N GLY A 88 -2.87 10.16 -10.02
CA GLY A 88 -2.02 9.45 -10.99
C GLY A 88 -0.61 9.16 -10.44
N ALA A 89 -0.03 10.11 -9.69
CA ALA A 89 1.25 9.87 -9.01
C ALA A 89 1.13 8.75 -7.97
N VAL A 90 0.07 8.74 -7.18
CA VAL A 90 -0.23 7.69 -6.19
C VAL A 90 -0.48 6.34 -6.85
N GLU A 91 -1.15 6.29 -8.01
CA GLU A 91 -1.29 5.07 -8.79
C GLU A 91 0.09 4.50 -9.16
N GLY A 92 0.98 5.34 -9.72
CA GLY A 92 2.35 4.94 -10.07
C GLY A 92 3.17 4.46 -8.87
N LEU A 93 3.13 5.19 -7.74
CA LEU A 93 3.80 4.81 -6.50
C LEU A 93 3.23 3.50 -5.92
N SER A 94 1.93 3.25 -6.08
CA SER A 94 1.29 2.01 -5.62
C SER A 94 1.75 0.81 -6.45
N TYR A 95 1.86 0.93 -7.78
CA TYR A 95 2.44 -0.12 -8.62
C TYR A 95 3.92 -0.36 -8.28
N LEU A 96 4.70 0.70 -8.07
CA LEU A 96 6.10 0.58 -7.67
C LEU A 96 6.24 -0.12 -6.31
N SER A 97 5.39 0.26 -5.35
CA SER A 97 5.35 -0.36 -4.02
C SER A 97 4.96 -1.84 -4.13
N LEU A 98 3.94 -2.18 -4.92
CA LEU A 98 3.53 -3.57 -5.16
C LEU A 98 4.68 -4.40 -5.75
N LEU A 99 5.39 -3.86 -6.74
CA LEU A 99 6.55 -4.52 -7.31
C LEU A 99 7.66 -4.73 -6.26
N ALA A 100 7.96 -3.70 -5.46
CA ALA A 100 8.95 -3.79 -4.39
C ALA A 100 8.57 -4.85 -3.34
N ILE A 101 7.29 -4.93 -2.95
CA ILE A 101 6.77 -5.94 -2.03
C ILE A 101 7.02 -7.34 -2.60
N VAL A 102 6.60 -7.59 -3.85
CA VAL A 102 6.78 -8.89 -4.50
C VAL A 102 8.25 -9.28 -4.56
N VAL A 103 9.13 -8.35 -4.92
CA VAL A 103 10.58 -8.60 -5.00
C VAL A 103 11.17 -8.90 -3.63
N VAL A 104 10.93 -8.05 -2.62
CA VAL A 104 11.53 -8.22 -1.30
C VAL A 104 10.98 -9.46 -0.60
N PHE A 105 9.69 -9.73 -0.69
CA PHE A 105 9.09 -10.94 -0.11
C PHE A 105 9.56 -12.20 -0.83
N GLY A 106 9.72 -12.14 -2.16
CA GLY A 106 10.28 -13.24 -2.94
C GLY A 106 11.73 -13.54 -2.55
N LEU A 107 12.57 -12.50 -2.41
CA LEU A 107 13.95 -12.66 -1.94
C LEU A 107 14.00 -13.21 -0.52
N GLN A 108 13.15 -12.71 0.38
CA GLN A 108 13.03 -13.21 1.75
C GLN A 108 12.65 -14.69 1.77
N PHE A 109 11.63 -15.07 0.99
CA PHE A 109 11.20 -16.46 0.89
C PHE A 109 12.31 -17.39 0.38
N ILE A 110 13.11 -16.93 -0.59
CA ILE A 110 14.24 -17.71 -1.14
C ILE A 110 15.40 -17.80 -0.13
N GLN A 111 15.66 -16.75 0.65
CA GLN A 111 16.82 -16.67 1.55
C GLN A 111 16.56 -17.28 2.94
N GLN A 112 15.40 -17.02 3.53
CA GLN A 112 15.05 -17.51 4.88
C GLN A 112 14.04 -18.67 4.86
N GLY A 113 13.44 -18.99 3.71
CA GLY A 113 12.46 -20.09 3.60
C GLY A 113 11.07 -19.75 4.13
N SER A 114 10.84 -18.51 4.59
CA SER A 114 9.56 -18.03 5.10
C SER A 114 9.41 -16.53 4.93
N ILE A 115 8.17 -16.05 4.97
CA ILE A 115 7.85 -14.62 5.08
C ILE A 115 7.43 -14.38 6.53
N PRO A 116 8.01 -13.40 7.24
CA PRO A 116 7.65 -13.15 8.63
C PRO A 116 6.15 -12.84 8.76
N GLY A 117 5.56 -13.37 9.82
CA GLY A 117 4.15 -13.18 10.11
C GLY A 117 3.80 -11.75 10.53
N PRO A 118 2.50 -11.39 10.54
CA PRO A 118 2.04 -10.06 10.95
C PRO A 118 2.09 -9.82 12.46
N LEU A 119 2.41 -10.85 13.24
CA LEU A 119 2.52 -10.81 14.70
C LEU A 119 3.96 -11.13 15.12
N PRO A 120 4.38 -10.66 16.31
CA PRO A 120 5.62 -11.10 16.94
C PRO A 120 5.72 -12.62 16.96
N SER A 121 6.94 -13.12 16.80
CA SER A 121 7.27 -14.53 16.83
C SER A 121 8.63 -14.73 17.48
N ASP A 122 8.95 -15.98 17.81
CA ASP A 122 10.24 -16.36 18.40
C ASP A 122 11.45 -15.86 17.59
N GLN A 123 11.27 -15.64 16.29
CA GLN A 123 12.32 -15.14 15.38
C GLN A 123 12.40 -13.61 15.34
N CYS A 124 11.29 -12.92 15.60
CA CYS A 124 11.17 -11.47 15.46
C CYS A 124 10.27 -10.90 16.57
N PHE A 125 10.87 -10.12 17.46
CA PHE A 125 10.20 -9.37 18.53
C PHE A 125 9.65 -10.18 19.72
N GLY A 126 10.02 -11.46 19.85
CA GLY A 126 9.87 -12.23 21.09
C GLY A 126 9.08 -13.49 20.93
#